data_AF-A0A9E2Y2K0-F1
#
_entry.id   AF-A0A9E2Y2K0-F1
#
_cell.length_a   1.000
_cell.length_b   1.000
_cell.length_c   1.000
_cell.angle_alpha   90.00
_cell.angle_beta   90.00
_cell.angle_gamma   90.00
#
_symmetry.space_group_name_H-M   'P 1'
#
loop_
_entity.id
_entity.type
_entity.pdbx_description
1 polymer ?
#
loop_
_entity_poly.entity_id
_entity_poly.type
_entity_poly.pdbx_seq_one_letter_code
_entity_poly.pdbx_strand_id
1 'polypeptide(L)'
;MRSFDEPDSPQRKAAGPRASVWVSASAGTGKTRVLIDRLLWLMLDGTDPARILCLTFTRAAAAEMANRLNEELANWATLRSGALAETLQKLTGHMPTDATIARARQLFARVLETPGGIKIATIHAFCQTLLRRFPLEAGVPTEFAVLDERSARETLIDAGERVVIAARNGKEPELADALAVVARHAPEERFGALMT
;
A
#
# COMPACT_ATOMS: atom_id res chain seq x y z
N MET A 1 16.96 28.32 -7.67
CA MET A 1 17.29 26.93 -8.05
C MET A 1 18.35 26.45 -7.07
N ARG A 2 17.96 25.77 -5.98
CA ARG A 2 18.92 25.31 -4.96
C ARG A 2 19.47 23.95 -5.40
N SER A 3 20.80 23.82 -5.34
CA SER A 3 21.54 22.61 -5.69
C SER A 3 21.04 21.42 -4.85
N PHE A 4 20.78 20.29 -5.51
CA PHE A 4 20.21 19.06 -4.92
C PHE A 4 21.25 18.20 -4.16
N ASP A 5 22.50 18.65 -4.07
CA ASP A 5 23.65 17.83 -3.65
C ASP A 5 24.24 18.20 -2.27
N GLU A 6 23.49 18.86 -1.39
CA GLU A 6 23.99 19.15 -0.03
C GLU A 6 23.96 17.91 0.89
N PRO A 7 24.98 17.68 1.74
CA PRO A 7 25.07 16.56 2.71
C PRO A 7 23.91 16.45 3.70
N ASP A 8 23.07 17.47 3.82
CA ASP A 8 21.98 17.54 4.80
C ASP A 8 20.61 17.85 4.16
N SER A 9 20.40 17.41 2.92
CA SER A 9 19.16 17.70 2.19
C SER A 9 17.91 17.15 2.92
N PRO A 10 16.78 17.88 2.91
CA PRO A 10 15.53 17.40 3.50
C PRO A 10 15.07 16.04 2.95
N GLN A 11 15.39 15.76 1.68
CA GLN A 11 15.10 14.48 1.03
C GLN A 11 15.92 13.34 1.64
N ARG A 12 17.22 13.54 1.88
CA ARG A 12 18.05 12.54 2.55
C ARG A 12 17.61 12.30 3.98
N LYS A 13 17.30 13.36 4.73
CA LYS A 13 16.72 13.24 6.10
C LYS A 13 15.44 12.42 6.08
N ALA A 14 14.57 12.63 5.09
CA ALA A 14 13.33 11.88 4.96
C ALA A 14 13.55 10.41 4.55
N ALA A 15 14.60 10.11 3.77
CA ALA A 15 14.97 8.75 3.41
C ALA A 15 15.65 7.97 4.55
N GLY A 16 16.24 8.66 5.54
CA GLY A 16 16.97 8.03 6.64
C GLY A 16 16.10 7.10 7.51
N PRO A 17 16.60 5.90 7.90
CA PRO A 17 15.77 4.86 8.53
C PRO A 17 15.46 5.11 10.02
N ARG A 18 16.11 6.08 10.68
CA ARG A 18 16.10 6.24 12.14
C ARG A 18 14.85 6.88 12.73
N ALA A 19 13.98 7.47 11.91
CA ALA A 19 12.80 8.16 12.37
C ALA A 19 11.60 7.88 11.48
N SER A 20 10.40 7.97 12.06
CA SER A 20 9.15 8.12 11.31
C SER A 20 9.09 9.53 10.73
N VAL A 21 8.76 9.65 9.44
CA VAL A 21 8.78 10.93 8.73
C VAL A 21 7.47 11.13 7.98
N TRP A 22 6.93 12.34 8.09
CA TRP A 22 5.90 12.84 7.20
C TRP A 22 6.51 13.74 6.13
N VAL A 23 6.29 13.42 4.85
CA VAL A 23 6.82 14.20 3.73
C VAL A 23 5.67 14.94 3.05
N SER A 24 5.59 16.25 3.27
CA SER A 24 4.71 17.14 2.50
C SER A 24 5.49 17.73 1.33
N ALA A 25 5.05 17.44 0.10
CA ALA A 25 5.68 18.00 -1.09
C ALA A 25 4.70 18.07 -2.28
N SER A 26 4.83 19.11 -3.10
CA SER A 26 3.99 19.31 -4.31
C SER A 26 4.21 18.21 -5.36
N ALA A 27 3.35 18.14 -6.39
CA ALA A 27 3.58 17.24 -7.52
C ALA A 27 4.96 17.49 -8.17
N GLY A 28 5.63 16.44 -8.66
CA GLY A 28 6.93 16.55 -9.35
C GLY A 28 8.16 16.79 -8.46
N THR A 29 8.02 16.88 -7.13
CA THR A 29 9.11 17.19 -6.18
C THR A 29 9.97 16.00 -5.74
N GLY A 30 9.79 14.83 -6.36
CA GLY A 30 10.60 13.65 -6.07
C GLY A 30 10.15 12.81 -4.86
N LYS A 31 8.90 12.91 -4.39
CA LYS A 31 8.37 12.05 -3.31
C LYS A 31 8.62 10.56 -3.55
N THR A 32 8.40 10.09 -4.77
CA THR A 32 8.64 8.70 -5.16
C THR A 32 10.12 8.33 -5.06
N ARG A 33 11.03 9.25 -5.45
CA ARG A 33 12.49 9.07 -5.29
C ARG A 33 12.84 8.92 -3.80
N VAL A 34 12.36 9.81 -2.95
CA VAL A 34 12.59 9.76 -1.50
C VAL A 34 12.11 8.44 -0.90
N LEU A 35 10.95 7.94 -1.32
CA LEU A 35 10.41 6.67 -0.84
C LEU A 35 11.27 5.47 -1.29
N ILE A 36 11.74 5.45 -2.54
CA ILE A 36 12.65 4.41 -3.03
C ILE A 36 13.99 4.47 -2.29
N ASP A 37 14.58 5.66 -2.14
CA ASP A 37 15.80 5.88 -1.39
C ASP A 37 15.65 5.38 0.06
N ARG A 38 14.47 5.58 0.67
CA ARG A 38 14.17 5.03 2.00
C ARG A 38 14.15 3.50 2.02
N LEU A 39 13.53 2.85 1.04
CA LEU A 39 13.52 1.38 0.94
C LEU A 39 14.94 0.84 0.79
N LEU A 40 15.72 1.42 -0.12
CA LEU A 40 17.12 1.08 -0.35
C LEU A 40 17.96 1.22 0.92
N TRP A 41 17.81 2.35 1.64
CA TRP A 41 18.56 2.61 2.86
C TRP A 41 18.16 1.66 4.00
N LEU A 42 16.86 1.39 4.20
CA LEU A 42 16.41 0.39 5.18
C LEU A 42 17.08 -0.99 4.96
N MET A 43 17.13 -1.44 3.71
CA MET A 43 17.77 -2.71 3.36
C MET A 43 19.29 -2.67 3.51
N LEU A 44 19.92 -1.55 3.13
CA LEU A 44 21.36 -1.34 3.31
C LEU A 44 21.77 -1.35 4.79
N ASP A 45 20.92 -0.79 5.66
CA ASP A 45 21.08 -0.80 7.12
C ASP A 45 20.84 -2.19 7.74
N GLY A 46 20.44 -3.18 6.92
CA GLY A 46 20.33 -4.59 7.31
C GLY A 46 18.89 -5.06 7.55
N THR A 47 17.88 -4.24 7.24
CA THR A 47 16.49 -4.69 7.29
C THR A 47 16.25 -5.74 6.21
N ASP A 48 15.76 -6.92 6.62
CA ASP A 48 15.33 -7.97 5.69
C ASP A 48 14.21 -7.43 4.77
N PRO A 49 14.30 -7.56 3.44
CA PRO A 49 13.25 -7.12 2.51
C PRO A 49 11.87 -7.69 2.85
N ALA A 50 11.77 -8.90 3.42
CA ALA A 50 10.51 -9.52 3.84
C ALA A 50 9.81 -8.75 4.97
N ARG A 51 10.54 -7.90 5.71
CA ARG A 51 10.04 -7.10 6.83
C ARG A 51 9.61 -5.69 6.42
N ILE A 52 9.72 -5.35 5.13
CA ILE A 52 9.39 -4.03 4.62
C ILE A 52 8.06 -4.09 3.89
N LEU A 53 7.10 -3.28 4.35
CA LEU A 53 5.81 -3.06 3.71
C LEU A 53 5.74 -1.63 3.16
N CYS A 54 5.54 -1.50 1.85
CA CYS A 54 5.32 -0.24 1.16
C CYS A 54 3.91 -0.23 0.56
N LEU A 55 3.08 0.72 1.00
CA LEU A 55 1.69 0.84 0.56
C LEU A 55 1.52 2.06 -0.34
N THR A 56 0.68 1.92 -1.36
CA THR A 56 0.28 3.01 -2.25
C THR A 56 -1.21 2.94 -2.60
N PHE A 57 -1.72 3.94 -3.30
CA PHE A 57 -3.14 4.03 -3.67
C PHE A 57 -3.49 3.20 -4.89
N THR A 58 -2.62 3.17 -5.91
CA THR A 58 -2.94 2.56 -7.21
C THR A 58 -2.01 1.40 -7.53
N ARG A 59 -2.54 0.42 -8.27
CA ARG A 59 -1.74 -0.72 -8.75
C ARG A 59 -0.60 -0.26 -9.67
N ALA A 60 -0.84 0.77 -10.47
CA ALA A 60 0.17 1.37 -11.34
C ALA A 60 1.34 1.95 -10.53
N ALA A 61 1.07 2.72 -9.46
CA ALA A 61 2.12 3.26 -8.61
C ALA A 61 2.90 2.15 -7.89
N ALA A 62 2.24 1.06 -7.49
CA ALA A 62 2.90 -0.08 -6.85
C ALA A 62 3.89 -0.74 -7.83
N ALA A 63 3.45 -0.99 -9.06
CA ALA A 63 4.28 -1.56 -10.11
C ALA A 63 5.45 -0.63 -10.49
N GLU A 64 5.18 0.68 -10.64
CA GLU A 64 6.22 1.68 -10.93
C GLU A 64 7.30 1.69 -9.84
N MET A 65 6.92 1.70 -8.56
CA MET A 65 7.88 1.70 -7.46
C MET A 65 8.69 0.40 -7.41
N ALA A 66 8.05 -0.75 -7.65
CA ALA A 66 8.73 -2.04 -7.70
C ALA A 66 9.76 -2.10 -8.83
N ASN A 67 9.40 -1.61 -10.02
CA ASN A 67 10.31 -1.57 -11.17
C ASN A 67 11.52 -0.68 -10.87
N ARG A 68 11.30 0.55 -10.40
CA ARG A 68 12.40 1.48 -10.09
C ARG A 68 13.32 0.94 -9.00
N LEU A 69 12.77 0.26 -7.98
CA LEU A 69 13.58 -0.38 -6.94
C LEU A 69 14.46 -1.49 -7.53
N ASN A 70 13.89 -2.36 -8.35
CA ASN A 70 14.63 -3.46 -8.98
C ASN A 70 15.71 -2.94 -9.94
N GLU A 71 15.43 -1.88 -10.70
CA GLU A 71 16.40 -1.21 -11.58
C GLU A 71 17.60 -0.67 -10.79
N GLU A 72 17.37 0.04 -9.68
CA GLU A 72 18.43 0.56 -8.82
C GLU A 72 19.26 -0.57 -8.20
N LEU A 73 18.63 -1.64 -7.71
CA LEU A 73 19.33 -2.79 -7.16
C LEU A 73 20.16 -3.54 -8.23
N ALA A 74 19.62 -3.72 -9.43
CA ALA A 74 20.34 -4.34 -10.54
C ALA A 74 21.56 -3.49 -10.96
N ASN A 75 21.41 -2.17 -10.95
CA ASN A 75 22.52 -1.24 -11.17
C ASN A 75 23.60 -1.40 -10.08
N TRP A 76 23.22 -1.45 -8.80
CA TRP A 76 24.17 -1.65 -7.70
C TRP A 76 24.96 -2.95 -7.81
N ALA A 77 24.33 -4.03 -8.28
CA ALA A 77 25.00 -5.31 -8.48
C ALA A 77 26.14 -5.23 -9.52
N THR A 78 26.00 -4.38 -10.54
CA THR A 78 26.89 -4.32 -11.71
C THR A 78 27.86 -3.14 -11.73
N LEU A 79 27.60 -2.07 -10.97
CA LEU A 79 28.48 -0.91 -10.88
C LEU A 79 29.91 -1.26 -10.44
N ARG A 80 30.91 -0.54 -10.96
CA ARG A 80 32.29 -0.58 -10.44
C ARG A 80 32.31 -0.07 -8.99
N SER A 81 33.17 -0.64 -8.15
CA SER A 81 33.16 -0.36 -6.70
C SER A 81 33.28 1.13 -6.35
N GLY A 82 34.11 1.91 -7.06
CA GLY A 82 34.19 3.37 -6.86
C GLY A 82 32.88 4.10 -7.19
N ALA A 83 32.24 3.76 -8.31
CA ALA A 83 30.96 4.35 -8.70
C ALA A 83 29.82 3.93 -7.76
N LEU A 84 29.84 2.68 -7.28
CA LEU A 84 28.90 2.22 -6.26
C LEU A 84 29.13 2.97 -4.95
N ALA A 85 30.38 3.21 -4.55
CA ALA A 85 30.69 3.98 -3.35
C ALA A 85 30.13 5.41 -3.41
N GLU A 86 30.28 6.09 -4.54
CA GLU A 86 29.70 7.42 -4.78
C GLU A 86 28.16 7.39 -4.68
N THR A 87 27.50 6.40 -5.29
CA THR A 87 26.04 6.25 -5.23
C THR A 87 25.56 6.05 -3.79
N LEU A 88 26.22 5.18 -3.03
CA LEU A 88 25.87 4.91 -1.63
C LEU A 88 26.17 6.11 -0.73
N GLN A 89 27.22 6.88 -1.02
CA GLN A 89 27.51 8.13 -0.31
C GLN A 89 26.43 9.19 -0.58
N LYS A 90 25.96 9.32 -1.83
CA LYS A 90 24.85 10.23 -2.16
C LYS A 90 23.57 9.85 -1.42
N LEU A 91 23.27 8.56 -1.36
CA LEU A 91 22.10 8.01 -0.65
C LEU A 91 22.19 8.25 0.86
N THR A 92 23.31 7.88 1.49
CA THR A 92 23.42 7.83 2.96
C THR A 92 24.06 9.06 3.60
N GLY A 93 24.75 9.88 2.81
CA GLY A 93 25.54 11.03 3.28
C GLY A 93 26.90 10.67 3.87
N HIS A 94 27.24 9.38 3.97
CA HIS A 94 28.47 8.91 4.61
C HIS A 94 29.29 8.06 3.65
N MET A 95 30.62 8.04 3.82
CA MET A 95 31.48 7.16 3.03
C MET A 95 31.15 5.69 3.35
N PRO A 96 30.77 4.85 2.37
CA PRO A 96 30.45 3.46 2.62
C PRO A 96 31.71 2.66 2.96
N THR A 97 31.56 1.69 3.85
CA THR A 97 32.61 0.70 4.14
C THR A 97 32.61 -0.41 3.10
N ASP A 98 33.67 -1.20 3.02
CA ASP A 98 33.72 -2.39 2.16
C ASP A 98 32.58 -3.38 2.47
N ALA A 99 32.20 -3.51 3.74
CA ALA A 99 31.07 -4.33 4.16
C ALA A 99 29.74 -3.76 3.64
N THR A 100 29.57 -2.44 3.63
CA THR A 100 28.41 -1.76 3.07
C THR A 100 28.32 -1.99 1.55
N ILE A 101 29.45 -1.88 0.84
CA ILE A 101 29.54 -2.14 -0.60
C ILE A 101 29.18 -3.60 -0.91
N ALA A 102 29.76 -4.55 -0.17
CA ALA A 102 29.46 -5.97 -0.33
C ALA A 102 27.98 -6.28 -0.10
N ARG A 103 27.37 -5.70 0.95
CA ARG A 103 25.93 -5.84 1.21
C ARG A 103 25.10 -5.27 0.06
N ALA A 104 25.40 -4.05 -0.41
CA ALA A 104 24.68 -3.42 -1.50
C ALA A 104 24.64 -4.29 -2.76
N ARG A 105 25.75 -4.95 -3.12
CA ARG A 105 25.81 -5.89 -4.25
C ARG A 105 24.94 -7.12 -4.08
N GLN A 106 24.77 -7.59 -2.85
CA GLN A 106 23.94 -8.75 -2.54
C GLN A 106 22.45 -8.43 -2.49
N LEU A 107 22.06 -7.16 -2.34
CA LEU A 107 20.66 -6.79 -2.14
C LEU A 107 19.76 -7.18 -3.32
N PHE A 108 20.26 -7.10 -4.56
CA PHE A 108 19.47 -7.54 -5.72
C PHE A 108 19.08 -9.01 -5.63
N ALA A 109 20.05 -9.90 -5.36
CA ALA A 109 19.79 -11.32 -5.18
C ALA A 109 18.86 -11.58 -3.98
N ARG A 110 19.11 -10.92 -2.84
CA ARG A 110 18.26 -11.06 -1.64
C ARG A 110 16.81 -10.68 -1.91
N VAL A 111 16.56 -9.59 -2.64
CA VAL A 111 15.19 -9.18 -2.99
C VAL A 111 14.53 -10.19 -3.93
N LEU A 112 15.25 -10.73 -4.91
CA LEU A 112 14.73 -11.77 -5.81
C LEU A 112 14.42 -13.08 -5.08
N GLU A 113 15.24 -13.46 -4.11
CA GLU A 113 15.07 -14.69 -3.32
C GLU A 113 14.07 -14.52 -2.16
N THR A 114 13.60 -13.31 -1.88
CA THR A 114 12.64 -13.04 -0.80
C THR A 114 11.33 -13.78 -1.09
N PRO A 115 10.87 -14.69 -0.20
CA PRO A 115 9.62 -15.42 -0.41
C PRO A 115 8.42 -14.47 -0.56
N GLY A 116 7.77 -14.53 -1.73
CA GLY A 116 6.67 -13.62 -2.07
C GLY A 116 7.09 -12.17 -2.35
N GLY A 117 8.38 -11.90 -2.52
CA GLY A 117 8.97 -10.62 -2.88
C GLY A 117 8.86 -9.54 -1.80
N ILE A 118 9.55 -8.42 -2.03
CA ILE A 118 9.33 -7.19 -1.26
C ILE A 118 7.86 -6.74 -1.42
N LYS A 119 7.21 -6.38 -0.30
CA LYS A 119 5.78 -6.08 -0.29
C LYS A 119 5.54 -4.62 -0.68
N ILE A 120 5.47 -4.37 -1.98
CA ILE A 120 4.99 -3.12 -2.56
C ILE A 120 3.58 -3.36 -3.10
N ALA A 121 2.55 -2.84 -2.42
CA ALA A 121 1.16 -3.18 -2.70
C ALA A 121 0.24 -1.97 -2.56
N THR A 122 -1.00 -2.11 -3.04
CA THR A 122 -2.05 -1.16 -2.67
C THR A 122 -2.58 -1.45 -1.27
N ILE A 123 -3.17 -0.45 -0.62
CA ILE A 123 -3.86 -0.63 0.67
C ILE A 123 -4.90 -1.76 0.56
N HIS A 124 -5.72 -1.77 -0.50
CA HIS A 124 -6.72 -2.81 -0.73
C HIS A 124 -6.12 -4.21 -0.84
N ALA A 125 -5.04 -4.38 -1.62
CA ALA A 125 -4.40 -5.68 -1.79
C ALA A 125 -3.79 -6.19 -0.47
N PHE A 126 -3.21 -5.27 0.33
CA PHE A 126 -2.73 -5.59 1.66
C PHE A 126 -3.87 -6.04 2.60
N CYS A 127 -4.96 -5.27 2.69
CA CYS A 127 -6.11 -5.64 3.51
C CYS A 127 -6.71 -6.99 3.10
N GLN A 128 -6.84 -7.26 1.80
CA GLN A 128 -7.31 -8.57 1.31
C GLN A 128 -6.38 -9.71 1.72
N THR A 129 -5.07 -9.50 1.69
CA THR A 129 -4.09 -10.50 2.15
C THR A 129 -4.22 -10.76 3.64
N LEU A 130 -4.45 -9.72 4.43
CA LEU A 130 -4.66 -9.83 5.87
C LEU A 130 -5.94 -10.61 6.21
N LEU A 131 -7.06 -10.26 5.58
CA LEU A 131 -8.35 -10.94 5.78
C LEU A 131 -8.28 -12.42 5.39
N ARG A 132 -7.57 -12.75 4.30
CA ARG A 132 -7.36 -14.15 3.89
C ARG A 132 -6.47 -14.93 4.85
N ARG A 133 -5.56 -14.24 5.56
CA ARG A 133 -4.66 -14.89 6.51
C ARG A 133 -5.31 -15.17 7.86
N PHE A 134 -6.28 -14.34 8.25
CA PHE A 134 -6.99 -14.40 9.54
C PHE A 134 -8.52 -14.28 9.35
N PRO A 135 -9.16 -15.19 8.58
CA PRO A 135 -10.58 -15.04 8.23
C PRO A 135 -11.49 -15.21 9.45
N LEU A 136 -11.12 -16.11 10.38
CA LEU A 136 -11.90 -16.39 11.58
C LEU A 136 -11.91 -15.19 12.52
N GLU A 137 -10.75 -14.59 12.77
CA GLU A 137 -10.60 -13.39 13.59
C GLU A 137 -11.30 -12.17 12.97
N ALA A 138 -11.34 -12.11 11.64
CA ALA A 138 -12.05 -11.06 10.92
C ALA A 138 -13.57 -11.29 10.81
N GLY A 139 -14.09 -12.44 11.24
CA GLY A 139 -15.50 -12.79 11.13
C GLY A 139 -15.99 -12.97 9.69
N VAL A 140 -15.09 -13.30 8.76
CA VAL A 140 -15.42 -13.53 7.35
C VAL A 140 -15.30 -15.01 6.97
N PRO A 141 -16.04 -15.49 5.96
CA PRO A 141 -15.85 -16.83 5.44
C PRO A 141 -14.41 -17.07 4.97
N THR A 142 -13.91 -18.30 5.13
CA THR A 142 -12.56 -18.70 4.70
C THR A 142 -12.35 -18.52 3.19
N GLU A 143 -13.41 -18.74 2.40
CA GLU A 143 -13.41 -18.57 0.95
C GLU A 143 -14.24 -17.36 0.51
N PHE A 144 -14.01 -16.20 1.14
CA PHE A 144 -14.69 -14.98 0.72
C PHE A 144 -14.23 -14.50 -0.67
N ALA A 145 -15.18 -14.00 -1.46
CA ALA A 145 -14.92 -13.34 -2.72
C ALA A 145 -15.09 -11.82 -2.55
N VAL A 146 -14.24 -11.06 -3.22
CA VAL A 146 -14.41 -9.60 -3.32
C VAL A 146 -15.32 -9.34 -4.52
N LEU A 147 -16.49 -8.77 -4.24
CA LEU A 147 -17.42 -8.38 -5.30
C LEU A 147 -16.85 -7.20 -6.09
N ASP A 148 -17.06 -7.22 -7.40
CA ASP A 148 -16.91 -6.01 -8.20
C ASP A 148 -18.05 -5.03 -7.89
N GLU A 149 -17.87 -3.78 -8.30
CA GLU A 149 -18.80 -2.70 -7.96
C GLU A 149 -20.22 -2.93 -8.48
N ARG A 150 -20.36 -3.58 -9.64
CA ARG A 150 -21.67 -3.89 -10.20
C ARG A 150 -22.34 -5.00 -9.38
N SER A 151 -21.65 -6.11 -9.15
CA SER A 151 -22.17 -7.22 -8.36
C SER A 151 -22.51 -6.81 -6.92
N ALA A 152 -21.69 -5.94 -6.31
CA ALA A 152 -21.95 -5.38 -4.99
C ALA A 152 -23.26 -4.56 -4.98
N ARG A 153 -23.47 -3.72 -5.99
CA ARG A 153 -24.69 -2.90 -6.12
C ARG A 153 -25.92 -3.78 -6.33
N GLU A 154 -25.86 -4.75 -7.23
CA GLU A 154 -26.95 -5.70 -7.48
C GLU A 154 -27.30 -6.47 -6.18
N THR A 155 -26.28 -6.93 -5.43
CA THR A 155 -26.48 -7.63 -4.15
C THR A 155 -27.16 -6.75 -3.09
N LEU A 156 -26.80 -5.46 -3.01
CA LEU A 156 -27.41 -4.51 -2.07
C LEU A 156 -28.88 -4.25 -2.41
N ILE A 157 -29.21 -4.08 -3.69
CA ILE A 157 -30.59 -3.92 -4.17
C ILE A 157 -31.42 -5.15 -3.79
N ASP A 158 -30.94 -6.36 -4.11
CA ASP A 158 -31.61 -7.62 -3.79
C ASP A 158 -31.82 -7.79 -2.28
N ALA A 159 -30.82 -7.42 -1.47
CA ALA A 159 -30.93 -7.46 -0.01
C ALA A 159 -31.99 -6.48 0.49
N GLY A 160 -32.05 -5.27 -0.07
CA GLY A 160 -33.06 -4.27 0.25
C GLY A 160 -34.48 -4.71 -0.08
N GLU A 161 -34.68 -5.30 -1.27
CA GLU A 161 -35.97 -5.86 -1.67
C GLU A 161 -36.44 -6.96 -0.73
N ARG A 162 -35.54 -7.85 -0.30
CA ARG A 162 -35.85 -8.91 0.68
C ARG A 162 -36.29 -8.34 2.02
N VAL A 163 -35.64 -7.27 2.51
CA VAL A 163 -36.02 -6.58 3.74
C VAL A 163 -37.43 -5.98 3.63
N VAL A 164 -37.77 -5.36 2.49
CA VAL A 164 -39.11 -4.80 2.25
C VAL A 164 -40.16 -5.91 2.21
N ILE A 165 -39.89 -7.02 1.52
CA ILE A 165 -40.79 -8.17 1.45
C ILE A 165 -40.98 -8.77 2.85
N ALA A 166 -39.90 -8.91 3.63
CA ALA A 166 -39.95 -9.41 5.01
C ALA A 166 -40.80 -8.53 5.92
N ALA A 167 -40.62 -7.21 5.86
CA ALA A 167 -41.43 -6.26 6.62
C ALA A 167 -42.93 -6.35 6.30
N ARG A 168 -43.29 -6.59 5.04
CA ARG A 168 -44.69 -6.67 4.58
C ARG A 168 -45.37 -8.01 4.86
N ASN A 169 -44.60 -9.07 5.11
CA ASN A 169 -45.16 -10.42 5.30
C ASN A 169 -45.77 -10.64 6.70
N GLY A 170 -45.66 -9.65 7.60
CA GLY A 170 -46.28 -9.64 8.92
C GLY A 170 -45.59 -10.52 9.98
N LYS A 171 -44.45 -11.15 9.66
CA LYS A 171 -43.71 -12.00 10.61
C LYS A 171 -42.73 -11.23 11.48
N GLU A 172 -42.39 -10.00 11.10
CA GLU A 172 -41.40 -9.15 11.78
C GLU A 172 -41.99 -7.74 12.04
N PRO A 173 -42.79 -7.56 13.10
CA PRO A 173 -43.48 -6.29 13.38
C PRO A 173 -42.51 -5.13 13.66
N GLU A 174 -41.39 -5.38 14.33
CA GLU A 174 -40.37 -4.35 14.58
C GLU A 174 -39.75 -3.83 13.27
N LEU A 175 -39.53 -4.72 12.30
CA LEU A 175 -39.00 -4.36 10.99
C LEU A 175 -40.03 -3.56 10.18
N ALA A 176 -41.32 -3.93 10.27
CA ALA A 176 -42.42 -3.21 9.64
C ALA A 176 -42.55 -1.78 10.17
N ASP A 177 -42.46 -1.60 11.48
CA ASP A 177 -42.51 -0.28 12.13
C ASP A 177 -41.30 0.58 11.74
N ALA A 178 -40.09 0.00 11.76
CA ALA A 178 -38.86 0.68 11.33
C ALA A 178 -38.95 1.12 9.86
N LEU A 179 -39.41 0.24 8.97
CA LEU A 179 -39.61 0.56 7.56
C LEU A 179 -40.65 1.66 7.36
N ALA A 180 -41.77 1.63 8.10
CA ALA A 180 -42.79 2.67 8.05
C ALA A 180 -42.25 4.03 8.52
N VAL A 181 -41.34 4.07 9.49
CA VAL A 181 -40.64 5.30 9.89
C VAL A 181 -39.79 5.84 8.76
N VAL A 182 -38.97 5.01 8.12
CA VAL A 182 -38.09 5.43 7.01
C VAL A 182 -38.91 5.90 5.81
N ALA A 183 -39.95 5.15 5.41
CA ALA A 183 -40.81 5.47 4.29
C ALA A 183 -41.57 6.79 4.46
N ARG A 184 -41.92 7.17 5.70
CA ARG A 184 -42.53 8.49 5.99
C ARG A 184 -41.59 9.68 5.76
N HIS A 185 -40.27 9.46 5.82
CA HIS A 185 -39.27 10.53 5.75
C HIS A 185 -38.46 10.53 4.45
N ALA A 186 -38.61 9.51 3.60
CA ALA A 186 -37.96 9.39 2.32
C ALA A 186 -39.00 9.31 1.19
N PRO A 187 -39.15 10.34 0.32
CA PRO A 187 -39.91 10.18 -0.92
C PRO A 187 -39.34 9.02 -1.76
N GLU A 188 -40.16 8.37 -2.59
CA GLU A 188 -39.83 7.13 -3.33
C GLU A 188 -38.44 7.14 -3.98
N GLU A 189 -38.04 8.28 -4.59
CA GLU A 189 -36.75 8.46 -5.25
C GLU A 189 -35.54 8.43 -4.29
N ARG A 190 -35.71 8.87 -3.03
CA ARG A 190 -34.68 8.84 -1.99
C ARG A 190 -34.64 7.52 -1.23
N PHE A 191 -35.74 6.79 -1.21
CA PHE A 191 -35.80 5.50 -0.53
C PHE A 191 -34.89 4.47 -1.21
N GLY A 192 -34.90 4.43 -2.54
CA GLY A 192 -33.96 3.59 -3.31
C GLY A 192 -32.49 3.93 -3.02
N ALA A 193 -32.16 5.23 -2.94
CA ALA A 193 -30.81 5.71 -2.65
C ALA A 193 -30.34 5.45 -1.21
N LEU A 194 -31.24 5.17 -0.26
CA LEU A 194 -30.89 4.75 1.11
C LEU A 194 -30.58 3.26 1.21
N MET A 195 -30.98 2.47 0.20
CA MET A 195 -30.86 1.02 0.16
C MET A 195 -29.74 0.53 -0.78
N THR A 196 -28.98 1.44 -1.42
CA THR A 196 -27.85 1.18 -2.32
C THR A 196 -26.62 1.98 -1.93
#